data_AF-A0A969F945-F1
#
_entry.id   AF-A0A969F945-F1
#
_cell.length_a   1.000
_cell.length_b   1.000
_cell.length_c   1.000
_cell.angle_alpha   90.00
_cell.angle_beta   90.00
_cell.angle_gamma   90.00
#
_symmetry.space_group_name_H-M   'P 1'
#
loop_
_entity.id
_entity.type
_entity.pdbx_description
1 polymer ?
#
loop_
_entity_poly.entity_id
_entity_poly.type
_entity_poly.pdbx_seq_one_letter_code
_entity_poly.pdbx_strand_id
1 'polypeptide(L)' 'MRQQLQAVNQAPRGLQDIPLDKIVGSVGRYKEFTRSFLPRQDNSEQRWAQVKTAVTDLAGVPPIEVYQVGGCIFCH' A
#
# COMPACT_ATOMS: atom_id res chain seq x y z
N MET A 1 -3.94 8.14 30.11
CA MET A 1 -3.39 9.14 29.17
C MET A 1 -3.54 8.60 27.75
N ARG A 2 -4.52 9.10 26.97
CA ARG A 2 -4.64 8.79 25.54
C ARG A 2 -3.69 9.72 24.81
N GLN A 3 -2.50 9.23 24.47
CA GLN A 3 -1.55 10.00 23.67
C GLN A 3 -2.20 10.27 22.32
N GLN A 4 -2.48 11.55 22.10
CA GLN A 4 -2.85 12.12 20.82
C GLN A 4 -1.85 11.61 19.79
N LEU A 5 -2.33 10.76 18.88
CA LEU A 5 -1.68 10.55 17.59
C LEU A 5 -1.66 11.94 16.96
N GLN A 6 -0.55 12.65 17.15
CA GLN A 6 -0.25 13.89 16.46
C GLN A 6 -0.47 13.56 15.00
N ALA A 7 -1.55 14.09 14.45
CA ALA A 7 -1.87 13.97 13.05
C ALA A 7 -0.66 14.54 12.31
N VAL A 8 0.23 13.63 11.90
CA VAL A 8 1.35 13.93 11.01
C VAL A 8 0.71 14.68 9.87
N ASN A 9 1.08 15.96 9.72
CA ASN A 9 0.61 16.88 8.69
C ASN A 9 0.02 16.12 7.49
N GLN A 10 -1.31 16.01 7.44
CA GLN A 10 -2.02 15.39 6.34
C GLN A 10 -2.05 16.41 5.21
N ALA A 11 -0.88 16.78 4.69
CA ALA A 11 -0.77 17.54 3.47
C ALA A 11 -0.95 16.55 2.31
N PRO A 12 -2.01 16.66 1.50
CA PRO A 12 -2.11 15.87 0.28
C PRO A 12 -0.90 16.22 -0.59
N ARG A 13 -0.01 15.24 -0.80
CA ARG A 13 1.19 15.43 -1.63
C ARG A 13 0.92 15.20 -3.11
N GLY A 14 -0.33 14.93 -3.49
CA GLY A 14 -0.71 14.57 -4.85
C GLY A 14 -0.17 13.20 -5.25
N LEU A 15 -0.15 12.95 -6.56
CA LEU A 15 0.41 11.75 -7.14
C LEU A 15 1.94 11.79 -7.06
N GLN A 16 2.56 10.76 -6.50
CA GLN A 16 4.01 10.65 -6.41
C GLN A 16 4.45 9.19 -6.56
N ASP A 17 5.53 8.98 -7.31
CA ASP A 17 6.22 7.69 -7.33
C ASP A 17 6.94 7.45 -6.01
N ILE A 18 6.64 6.31 -5.38
CA ILE A 18 7.21 5.92 -4.10
C ILE A 18 8.10 4.69 -4.27
N PRO A 19 9.34 4.71 -3.74
CA PRO A 19 10.17 3.51 -3.68
C PRO A 19 9.50 2.42 -2.84
N LEU A 20 9.41 1.20 -3.38
CA LEU A 20 8.76 0.05 -2.73
C LEU A 20 9.40 -0.31 -1.38
N ASP A 21 10.70 -0.11 -1.22
CA ASP A 21 11.48 -0.36 0.00
C ASP A 21 11.09 0.56 1.16
N LYS A 22 10.45 1.70 0.87
CA LYS A 22 9.92 2.62 1.89
C LYS A 22 8.54 2.21 2.40
N ILE A 23 7.88 1.28 1.72
CA ILE A 23 6.56 0.81 2.13
C ILE A 23 6.73 -0.31 3.14
N VAL A 24 6.42 -0.02 4.40
CA VAL A 24 6.70 -0.93 5.52
C VAL A 24 5.50 -1.83 5.89
N GLY A 25 4.31 -1.56 5.32
CA GLY A 25 3.13 -2.42 5.46
C GLY A 25 1.81 -1.76 5.07
N SER A 26 0.71 -2.49 5.26
CA SER A 26 -0.66 -2.00 5.06
C SER A 26 -1.36 -1.77 6.39
N VAL A 27 -2.08 -0.65 6.51
CA VAL A 27 -2.99 -0.38 7.64
C VAL A 27 -4.17 -1.35 7.55
N GLY A 28 -4.53 -1.99 8.66
CA GLY A 28 -5.67 -2.94 8.72
C GLY A 28 -5.46 -4.33 8.09
N ARG A 29 -4.55 -4.50 7.12
CA ARG A 29 -4.29 -5.78 6.42
C ARG A 29 -2.87 -6.34 6.58
N TYR A 30 -2.13 -5.94 7.61
CA TYR A 30 -0.75 -6.40 7.87
C TYR A 30 -0.56 -7.93 7.94
N LYS A 31 -1.64 -8.71 8.18
CA LYS A 31 -1.59 -10.17 8.21
C LYS A 31 -1.68 -10.82 6.83
N GLU A 32 -2.09 -10.07 5.81
CA GLU A 32 -2.36 -10.60 4.47
C GLU A 32 -1.12 -10.55 3.57
N PHE A 33 -0.14 -9.69 3.86
CA PHE A 33 1.04 -9.48 3.03
C PHE A 33 2.33 -9.54 3.83
N THR A 34 3.40 -10.00 3.19
CA THR A 34 4.77 -9.97 3.71
C THR A 34 5.37 -8.57 3.59
N ARG A 35 6.53 -8.33 4.21
CA ARG A 35 7.28 -7.07 4.05
C ARG A 35 7.69 -6.76 2.60
N SER A 36 7.67 -7.76 1.71
CA SER A 36 7.93 -7.59 0.28
C SER A 36 6.64 -7.48 -0.54
N PHE A 37 5.50 -7.20 0.09
CA PHE A 37 4.17 -7.14 -0.53
C PHE A 37 3.69 -8.43 -1.20
N LEU A 38 4.31 -9.57 -0.86
CA LEU A 38 3.84 -10.87 -1.32
C LEU A 38 2.68 -11.33 -0.42
N PRO A 39 1.59 -11.88 -0.96
CA PRO A 39 0.50 -12.42 -0.17
C PRO A 39 1.01 -13.53 0.77
N ARG A 40 0.53 -13.55 2.00
CA ARG A 40 0.85 -14.59 3.00
C ARG A 40 -0.06 -15.80 2.93
N GLN A 41 -1.21 -15.66 2.29
CA GLN A 41 -2.14 -16.76 1.99
C GLN A 41 -2.08 -17.02 0.50
N ASP A 42 -2.37 -18.27 0.08
CA ASP A 42 -2.59 -18.60 -1.33
C ASP A 42 -3.77 -17.78 -1.83
N ASN A 43 -3.45 -16.61 -2.37
CA ASN A 43 -4.40 -15.75 -3.02
C ASN A 43 -4.74 -16.44 -4.33
N SER A 44 -6.00 -16.84 -4.52
CA SER A 44 -6.44 -17.67 -5.65
C SER A 44 -5.79 -17.22 -6.96
N GLU A 45 -5.32 -18.16 -7.78
CA GLU A 45 -4.70 -17.89 -9.08
C GLU A 45 -5.53 -16.91 -9.93
N GLN A 46 -6.85 -17.00 -9.83
CA GLN A 46 -7.80 -16.11 -10.47
C GLN A 46 -7.60 -14.63 -10.10
N ARG A 47 -7.30 -14.32 -8.84
CA ARG A 47 -7.00 -12.95 -8.42
C ARG A 47 -5.69 -12.46 -9.00
N TRP A 48 -4.67 -13.30 -9.08
CA TRP A 48 -3.41 -12.94 -9.73
C TRP A 48 -3.56 -12.73 -11.23
N ALA A 49 -4.38 -13.54 -11.90
CA ALA A 49 -4.73 -13.34 -13.30
C ALA A 49 -5.41 -11.97 -13.50
N GLN A 50 -6.38 -11.60 -12.65
CA GLN A 50 -7.03 -10.29 -12.70
C GLN A 50 -6.05 -9.13 -12.49
N VAL A 51 -5.15 -9.23 -11.51
CA VAL A 51 -4.13 -8.21 -11.27
C VAL A 51 -3.21 -8.07 -12.48
N LYS A 52 -2.75 -9.19 -13.05
CA LYS A 52 -1.89 -9.17 -14.25
C LYS A 52 -2.61 -8.54 -15.45
N THR A 53 -3.88 -8.89 -15.67
CA THR A 53 -4.69 -8.28 -16.72
C THR A 53 -4.83 -6.78 -16.50
N ALA A 54 -5.15 -6.33 -15.30
CA ALA A 54 -5.29 -4.89 -14.99
C ALA A 54 -3.98 -4.10 -15.17
N VAL A 55 -2.84 -4.70 -14.86
CA VAL A 55 -1.52 -4.06 -15.07
C VAL A 55 -1.11 -4.03 -16.54
N THR A 56 -1.56 -5.01 -17.33
CA THR A 56 -1.23 -5.12 -18.77
C THR A 56 -2.23 -4.34 -19.65
N ASP A 57 -3.40 -4.03 -19.11
CA ASP A 57 -4.40 -3.21 -19.79
C ASP A 57 -3.88 -1.77 -19.97
N LEU A 58 -4.28 -1.12 -21.07
CA LEU A 58 -3.89 0.25 -21.42
C LEU A 58 -4.35 1.28 -20.37
N ALA A 59 -5.39 0.94 -19.61
CA ALA A 59 -5.90 1.78 -18.52
C ALA A 59 -4.97 1.78 -17.28
N GLY A 60 -4.11 0.77 -17.14
CA GLY A 60 -3.25 0.59 -15.96
C GLY A 60 -4.05 0.33 -14.68
N VAL A 61 -3.37 0.48 -13.53
CA VAL A 61 -3.98 0.37 -12.20
C VAL A 61 -4.10 1.75 -11.55
N PRO A 62 -5.18 2.01 -10.78
CA PRO A 62 -5.33 3.27 -10.08
C PRO A 62 -4.19 3.44 -9.06
N PRO A 63 -3.77 4.70 -8.78
CA PRO A 63 -2.82 4.96 -7.73
C PRO A 63 -3.37 4.52 -6.37
N ILE A 64 -2.45 4.16 -5.48
CA ILE A 64 -2.78 3.75 -4.10
C ILE A 64 -2.70 4.95 -3.16
N GLU A 65 -3.57 4.96 -2.15
CA GLU A 65 -3.49 5.92 -1.05
C GLU A 65 -2.53 5.41 0.02
N VAL A 66 -1.61 6.29 0.44
CA VAL A 66 -0.60 5.95 1.44
C VAL A 66 -0.46 7.04 2.49
N TYR A 67 -0.07 6.64 3.70
CA TYR A 67 0.33 7.53 4.77
C TYR A 67 1.83 7.45 4.98
N GLN A 68 2.47 8.61 5.16
CA GLN A 68 3.87 8.65 5.59
C GLN A 68 3.96 9.06 7.06
N VAL A 69 4.62 8.24 7.88
CA VAL A 69 4.85 8.50 9.31
C VAL A 69 6.32 8.23 9.62
N GLY A 70 7.04 9.25 10.11
CA GLY A 70 8.45 9.09 10.55
C GLY A 70 9.40 8.59 9.46
N GLY A 71 9.15 8.93 8.18
CA GLY A 71 9.96 8.46 7.05
C GLY A 71 9.53 7.12 6.45
N CYS A 72 8.61 6.40 7.11
CA CYS A 72 8.05 5.12 6.64
C CYS A 72 6.72 5.36 5.91
N ILE A 73 6.42 4.54 4.90
CA ILE A 73 5.18 4.61 4.11
C ILE A 73 4.28 3.41 4.44
N PHE A 74 2.98 3.66 4.60
CA PHE A 74 1.97 2.62 4.87
C PHE A 74 0.83 2.72 3.86
N CYS A 75 0.44 1.61 3.26
CA CYS A 75 -0.73 1.57 2.37
C CYS A 75 -2.04 1.61 3.18
N HIS A 76 -3.03 2.35 2.71
CA HIS A 76 -4.40 2.30 3.23
C HIS A 76 -5.19 1.14 2.62
#